data_AF-A0A4R8MB06-F1
#
_entry.id   AF-A0A4R8MB06-F1
#
_cell.length_a   1.000
_cell.length_b   1.000
_cell.length_c   1.000
_cell.angle_alpha   90.00
_cell.angle_beta   90.00
_cell.angle_gamma   90.00
#
_symmetry.space_group_name_H-M   'P 1'
#
loop_
_entity.id
_entity.type
_entity.pdbx_description
1 polymer ?
#
loop_
_entity_poly.entity_id
_entity_poly.type
_entity_poly.pdbx_seq_one_letter_code
_entity_poly.pdbx_strand_id
1 'polypeptide(L)'
;MIKKVLIGIIGFILGISFGFYFEGFFREIIQDIFRFTTSDKIQFVGKNISIFSDRTFEYILGFALMTFLLANIELKKKQILKNVILCLLIFGISIFLISAINANLKVVQCTACDNGIVKIHWNNINFGLTIGLSAIFSVVPNIIVLINKIKASVQHSI
;
A
#
# COMPACT_ATOMS: atom_id res chain seq x y z
N MET A 1 -18.06 -23.47 0.75
CA MET A 1 -17.96 -22.22 -0.03
C MET A 1 -18.40 -20.98 0.76
N ILE A 2 -19.58 -20.98 1.39
CA ILE A 2 -20.14 -19.84 2.15
C ILE A 2 -19.15 -19.22 3.16
N LYS A 3 -18.45 -20.04 3.96
CA LYS A 3 -17.44 -19.56 4.92
C LYS A 3 -16.31 -18.74 4.27
N LYS A 4 -15.84 -19.15 3.08
CA LYS A 4 -14.77 -18.45 2.34
C LYS A 4 -15.27 -17.09 1.83
N VAL A 5 -16.48 -17.06 1.28
CA VAL A 5 -17.13 -15.83 0.83
C VAL A 5 -17.30 -14.85 1.98
N LEU A 6 -17.82 -15.32 3.13
CA LEU A 6 -18.02 -14.47 4.31
C LEU A 6 -16.70 -13.88 4.83
N ILE A 7 -15.65 -14.70 4.92
CA ILE A 7 -14.31 -14.23 5.34
C ILE A 7 -13.73 -13.22 4.35
N GLY A 8 -13.96 -13.41 3.05
CA GLY A 8 -13.55 -12.45 2.03
C GLY A 8 -14.24 -11.09 2.21
N ILE A 9 -15.56 -11.09 2.40
CA ILE A 9 -16.35 -9.87 2.64
C ILE A 9 -15.87 -9.15 3.92
N ILE A 10 -15.71 -9.87 5.02
CA ILE A 10 -15.21 -9.31 6.28
C ILE A 10 -13.82 -8.72 6.08
N GLY A 11 -12.94 -9.44 5.38
CA GLY A 11 -11.60 -8.98 5.02
C GLY A 11 -11.60 -7.67 4.24
N PHE A 12 -12.49 -7.56 3.26
CA PHE A 12 -12.63 -6.37 2.44
C PHE A 12 -13.07 -5.15 3.27
N ILE A 13 -14.12 -5.32 4.09
CA ILE A 13 -14.65 -4.25 4.96
C ILE A 13 -13.59 -3.80 5.98
N LEU A 14 -12.87 -4.75 6.59
CA LEU A 14 -11.79 -4.44 7.51
C LEU A 14 -10.66 -3.69 6.82
N GLY A 15 -10.30 -4.06 5.58
CA GLY A 15 -9.23 -3.39 4.84
C GLY A 15 -9.58 -1.95 4.48
N ILE A 16 -10.83 -1.68 4.08
CA ILE A 16 -11.32 -0.31 3.87
C ILE A 16 -11.29 0.48 5.18
N SER A 17 -11.78 -0.12 6.27
CA SER A 17 -11.80 0.52 7.59
C SER A 17 -10.39 0.88 8.07
N PHE A 18 -9.42 0.00 7.83
CA PHE A 18 -8.01 0.28 8.09
C PHE A 18 -7.46 1.39 7.20
N GLY A 19 -7.82 1.42 5.92
CA GLY A 19 -7.44 2.50 5.00
C GLY A 19 -7.87 3.86 5.53
N PHE A 20 -9.13 3.97 5.97
CA PHE A 20 -9.67 5.20 6.55
C PHE A 20 -8.97 5.58 7.87
N TYR A 21 -8.77 4.61 8.77
CA TYR A 21 -8.16 4.87 10.08
C TYR A 21 -6.67 5.28 9.98
N PHE A 22 -5.92 4.65 9.09
CA PHE A 22 -4.47 4.86 8.96
C PHE A 22 -4.06 5.86 7.87
N GLU A 23 -5.01 6.53 7.21
CA GLU A 23 -4.70 7.49 6.14
C GLU A 23 -3.69 8.56 6.60
N GLY A 24 -3.95 9.20 7.75
CA GLY A 24 -3.07 10.24 8.30
C GLY A 24 -1.66 9.72 8.57
N PHE A 25 -1.57 8.54 9.18
CA PHE A 25 -0.31 7.88 9.48
C PHE A 25 0.53 7.60 8.23
N PHE A 26 -0.09 7.08 7.16
CA PHE A 26 0.65 6.81 5.93
C PHE A 26 1.10 8.09 5.22
N ARG A 27 0.31 9.16 5.28
CA ARG A 27 0.71 10.47 4.73
C ARG A 27 1.95 11.01 5.40
N GLU A 28 1.99 10.98 6.73
CA GLU A 28 3.15 11.44 7.52
C GLU A 28 4.40 10.63 7.17
N ILE A 29 4.30 9.30 7.14
CA ILE A 29 5.41 8.43 6.73
C ILE A 29 5.92 8.80 5.34
N ILE A 30 5.03 8.96 4.36
CA ILE A 30 5.42 9.30 2.99
C ILE A 30 6.12 10.66 2.95
N GLN A 31 5.63 11.64 3.71
CA GLN A 31 6.23 12.98 3.78
C GLN A 31 7.62 12.95 4.42
N ASP A 32 7.80 12.19 5.49
CA ASP A 32 9.09 12.01 6.15
C ASP A 32 10.09 11.35 5.21
N ILE A 33 9.66 10.33 4.45
CA ILE A 33 10.51 9.69 3.43
C ILE A 33 10.88 10.71 2.34
N PHE A 34 9.97 11.56 1.89
CA PHE A 34 10.28 12.58 0.88
C PHE A 34 11.36 13.55 1.35
N ARG A 35 11.27 14.05 2.59
CA ARG A 35 12.28 14.95 3.17
C ARG A 35 13.61 14.23 3.35
N PHE A 36 13.56 13.06 3.98
CA PHE A 36 14.73 12.26 4.28
C PHE A 36 15.52 11.89 3.02
N THR A 37 14.84 11.39 1.99
CA THR A 37 15.47 10.90 0.74
C THR A 37 15.97 12.00 -0.17
N THR A 38 15.60 13.26 0.09
CA THR A 38 16.04 14.43 -0.69
C THR A 38 16.92 15.38 0.10
N SER A 39 17.34 15.01 1.32
CA SER A 39 18.13 15.86 2.21
C SER A 39 17.47 17.23 2.42
N ASP A 40 16.17 17.23 2.71
CA ASP A 40 15.34 18.42 2.95
C ASP A 40 15.23 19.40 1.77
N LYS A 41 15.63 18.99 0.56
CA LYS A 41 15.39 19.76 -0.66
C LYS A 41 13.90 19.85 -1.00
N ILE A 42 13.08 18.91 -0.52
CA ILE A 42 11.63 19.03 -0.62
C ILE A 42 11.07 19.70 0.64
N GLN A 43 10.40 20.84 0.46
CA GLN A 43 9.69 21.55 1.52
C GLN A 43 8.19 21.54 1.26
N PHE A 44 7.44 21.09 2.26
CA PHE A 44 5.98 21.07 2.20
C PHE A 44 5.39 22.41 2.61
N VAL A 45 4.56 23.00 1.75
CA VAL A 45 3.91 24.30 1.97
C VAL A 45 2.38 24.18 1.92
N GLY A 46 1.68 25.05 2.63
CA GLY A 46 0.21 25.08 2.68
C GLY A 46 -0.40 24.24 3.80
N LYS A 47 -1.71 23.95 3.72
CA LYS A 47 -2.44 23.13 4.69
C LYS A 47 -2.50 21.67 4.22
N ASN A 48 -2.29 20.73 5.13
CA ASN A 48 -2.51 19.30 4.89
C ASN A 48 -4.01 19.00 4.95
N ILE A 49 -4.71 19.13 3.82
CA ILE A 49 -6.16 18.90 3.74
C ILE A 49 -6.39 17.52 3.12
N SER A 50 -6.66 16.51 3.96
CA SER A 50 -6.90 15.13 3.54
C SER A 50 -8.22 14.92 2.79
N ILE A 51 -9.16 15.86 2.88
CA ILE A 51 -10.53 15.72 2.35
C ILE A 51 -10.55 15.53 0.82
N PHE A 52 -9.53 16.03 0.10
CA PHE A 52 -9.42 15.93 -1.36
C PHE A 52 -8.47 14.83 -1.84
N SER A 53 -8.15 13.86 -0.98
CA SER A 53 -7.34 12.71 -1.39
C SER A 53 -8.05 11.82 -2.39
N ASP A 54 -7.28 11.26 -3.32
CA ASP A 54 -7.68 10.03 -3.97
C ASP A 54 -7.87 8.92 -2.91
N ARG A 55 -9.11 8.44 -2.78
CA ARG A 55 -9.52 7.37 -1.85
C ARG A 55 -9.43 5.97 -2.48
N THR A 56 -8.97 5.86 -3.72
CA THR A 56 -8.86 4.58 -4.43
C THR A 56 -8.00 3.57 -3.66
N PHE A 57 -7.02 4.05 -2.90
CA PHE A 57 -6.17 3.19 -2.07
C PHE A 57 -6.93 2.43 -0.98
N GLU A 58 -8.05 2.96 -0.47
CA GLU A 58 -8.89 2.30 0.54
C GLU A 58 -9.47 1.00 -0.02
N TYR A 59 -9.99 1.05 -1.25
CA TYR A 59 -10.50 -0.14 -1.94
C TYR A 59 -9.39 -1.14 -2.26
N ILE A 60 -8.20 -0.65 -2.62
CA ILE A 60 -7.03 -1.51 -2.88
C ILE A 60 -6.58 -2.22 -1.60
N LEU A 61 -6.58 -1.52 -0.45
CA LEU A 61 -6.31 -2.12 0.86
C LEU A 61 -7.38 -3.15 1.25
N GLY A 62 -8.65 -2.85 0.98
CA GLY A 62 -9.76 -3.79 1.08
C GLY A 62 -9.47 -5.08 0.31
N PHE A 63 -9.14 -4.95 -0.98
CA PHE A 63 -8.82 -6.09 -1.83
C PHE A 63 -7.59 -6.85 -1.33
N ALA A 64 -6.53 -6.14 -0.96
CA ALA A 64 -5.30 -6.73 -0.43
C ALA A 64 -5.59 -7.58 0.83
N LEU A 65 -6.34 -7.05 1.80
CA LEU A 65 -6.65 -7.78 3.02
C LEU A 65 -7.57 -8.98 2.77
N MET A 66 -8.55 -8.83 1.87
CA MET A 66 -9.39 -9.93 1.40
C MET A 66 -8.53 -11.06 0.80
N THR A 67 -7.66 -10.75 -0.15
CA THR A 67 -6.76 -11.71 -0.80
C THR A 67 -5.86 -12.40 0.22
N PHE A 68 -5.29 -11.65 1.15
CA PHE A 68 -4.47 -12.19 2.24
C PHE A 68 -5.25 -13.22 3.06
N LEU A 69 -6.44 -12.88 3.56
CA LEU A 69 -7.24 -13.78 4.38
C LEU A 69 -7.66 -15.05 3.64
N LEU A 70 -8.08 -14.92 2.38
CA LEU A 70 -8.45 -16.08 1.55
C LEU A 70 -7.27 -17.01 1.28
N ALA A 71 -6.07 -16.47 1.03
CA ALA A 71 -4.88 -17.29 0.80
C ALA A 71 -4.48 -18.08 2.05
N ASN A 72 -4.72 -17.52 3.23
CA ASN A 72 -4.20 -18.00 4.52
C ASN A 72 -5.22 -18.77 5.37
N ILE A 73 -6.49 -18.88 4.95
CA ILE A 73 -7.59 -19.46 5.74
C ILE A 73 -7.37 -20.91 6.23
N GLU A 74 -6.65 -21.72 5.44
CA GLU A 74 -6.39 -23.15 5.73
C GLU A 74 -5.01 -23.38 6.37
N LEU A 75 -4.22 -22.33 6.60
CA LEU A 75 -2.86 -22.45 7.11
C LEU A 75 -2.81 -22.49 8.64
N LYS A 76 -1.73 -23.08 9.17
CA LYS A 76 -1.45 -23.08 10.62
C LYS A 76 -1.07 -21.67 11.09
N LYS A 77 -1.42 -21.30 12.33
CA LYS A 77 -1.15 -19.97 12.94
C LYS A 77 0.29 -19.47 12.74
N LYS A 78 1.30 -20.34 12.92
CA LYS A 78 2.72 -19.99 12.72
C LYS A 78 3.03 -19.54 11.29
N GLN A 79 2.39 -20.15 10.31
CA GLN A 79 2.58 -19.82 8.90
C GLN A 79 1.83 -18.55 8.52
N ILE A 80 0.62 -18.35 9.09
CA ILE A 80 -0.11 -17.09 8.97
C ILE A 80 0.75 -15.93 9.49
N LEU A 81 1.35 -16.06 10.68
CA LEU A 81 2.21 -15.02 11.25
C LEU A 81 3.42 -14.72 10.35
N LYS A 82 4.08 -15.75 9.81
CA LYS A 82 5.17 -15.57 8.83
C LYS A 82 4.70 -14.77 7.61
N ASN A 83 3.53 -15.08 7.09
CA ASN A 83 2.97 -14.38 5.92
C ASN A 83 2.55 -12.94 6.25
N VAL A 84 2.03 -12.67 7.45
CA VAL A 84 1.78 -11.30 7.93
C VAL A 84 3.08 -10.50 7.92
N ILE A 85 4.13 -11.02 8.57
CA ILE A 85 5.44 -10.35 8.64
C ILE A 85 5.99 -10.08 7.23
N LEU A 86 5.91 -11.07 6.34
CA LEU A 86 6.35 -10.92 4.96
C LEU A 86 5.56 -9.82 4.22
N CYS A 87 4.24 -9.79 4.34
CA CYS A 87 3.41 -8.76 3.71
C CYS A 87 3.75 -7.37 4.24
N LEU A 88 3.92 -7.22 5.56
CA LEU A 88 4.28 -5.95 6.19
C LEU A 88 5.67 -5.47 5.74
N LEU A 89 6.65 -6.37 5.63
CA LEU A 89 7.99 -6.04 5.13
C LEU A 89 7.93 -5.58 3.67
N ILE A 90 7.25 -6.32 2.79
CA ILE A 90 7.11 -5.94 1.37
C ILE A 90 6.37 -4.61 1.26
N PHE A 91 5.31 -4.40 2.04
CA PHE A 91 4.54 -3.16 2.06
C PHE A 91 5.41 -1.97 2.48
N GLY A 92 6.14 -2.08 3.59
CA GLY A 92 7.02 -1.04 4.10
C GLY A 92 8.15 -0.69 3.15
N ILE A 93 8.82 -1.71 2.58
CA ILE A 93 9.88 -1.51 1.58
C ILE A 93 9.31 -0.84 0.33
N SER A 94 8.11 -1.24 -0.12
CA SER A 94 7.47 -0.66 -1.30
C SER A 94 7.11 0.80 -1.08
N ILE A 95 6.54 1.16 0.08
CA ILE A 95 6.26 2.56 0.44
C ILE A 95 7.54 3.38 0.38
N PHE A 96 8.62 2.87 1.00
CA PHE A 96 9.90 3.55 1.03
C PHE A 96 10.43 3.80 -0.38
N LEU A 97 10.53 2.76 -1.20
CA LEU A 97 11.10 2.84 -2.55
C LEU A 97 10.28 3.73 -3.47
N ILE A 98 8.95 3.54 -3.52
CA ILE A 98 8.07 4.34 -4.38
C ILE A 98 8.14 5.82 -3.98
N SER A 99 8.14 6.10 -2.67
CA SER A 99 8.23 7.47 -2.17
C SER A 99 9.59 8.10 -2.47
N ALA A 100 10.69 7.38 -2.23
CA ALA A 100 12.04 7.83 -2.49
C ALA A 100 12.26 8.16 -3.97
N ILE A 101 11.80 7.28 -4.87
CA ILE A 101 11.88 7.49 -6.32
C ILE A 101 11.05 8.72 -6.72
N ASN A 102 9.80 8.82 -6.26
CA ASN A 102 8.93 9.95 -6.60
C ASN A 102 9.48 11.30 -6.10
N ALA A 103 10.02 11.32 -4.89
CA ALA A 103 10.66 12.50 -4.31
C ALA A 103 11.86 12.96 -5.15
N ASN A 104 12.77 12.04 -5.47
CA ASN A 104 13.96 12.38 -6.26
C ASN A 104 13.62 12.78 -7.70
N LEU A 105 12.63 12.15 -8.33
CA LEU A 105 12.15 12.55 -9.65
C LEU A 105 11.63 14.00 -9.65
N LYS A 106 10.89 14.40 -8.61
CA LYS A 106 10.41 15.79 -8.48
C LYS A 106 11.55 16.79 -8.31
N VAL A 107 12.61 16.42 -7.60
CA VAL A 107 13.82 17.27 -7.47
C VAL A 107 14.55 17.40 -8.81
N VAL A 108 14.76 16.29 -9.52
CA VAL A 108 15.44 16.28 -10.83
C VAL A 108 14.64 17.04 -11.91
N GLN A 109 13.31 16.94 -11.88
CA GLN A 109 12.44 17.66 -12.81
C GLN A 109 12.42 19.17 -12.55
N CYS A 110 12.90 19.64 -11.40
CA CYS A 110 12.95 21.07 -11.14
C CYS A 110 14.16 21.72 -11.82
N THR A 111 13.94 22.19 -13.05
CA THR A 111 14.95 22.89 -13.85
C THR A 111 15.17 24.35 -13.43
N ALA A 112 14.30 24.92 -12.58
CA ALA A 112 14.31 26.33 -12.18
C ALA A 112 14.21 26.56 -10.65
N CYS A 113 14.57 25.57 -9.82
CA CYS A 113 14.47 25.72 -8.36
C CYS A 113 15.61 26.55 -7.78
N ASP A 114 15.27 27.46 -6.86
CA ASP A 114 16.24 28.22 -6.04
C ASP A 114 17.11 27.25 -5.23
N ASN A 115 18.40 27.15 -5.59
CA ASN A 115 19.37 26.26 -4.94
C ASN A 115 18.93 24.78 -4.86
N GLY A 116 18.07 24.34 -5.79
CA GLY A 116 17.57 22.96 -5.82
C GLY A 116 16.51 22.63 -4.76
N ILE A 117 15.90 23.64 -4.11
CA ILE A 117 14.80 23.46 -3.16
C ILE A 117 13.46 23.47 -3.91
N VAL A 118 12.71 22.36 -3.82
CA VAL A 118 11.36 22.23 -4.38
C VAL A 118 10.33 22.45 -3.29
N LYS A 119 9.52 23.50 -3.43
CA LYS A 119 8.34 23.71 -2.58
C LYS A 119 7.15 23.00 -3.19
N ILE A 120 6.61 22.00 -2.49
CA ILE A 120 5.43 21.25 -2.94
C ILE A 120 4.27 21.44 -1.97
N HIS A 121 3.08 21.63 -2.54
CA HIS A 121 1.87 21.62 -1.73
C HIS A 121 1.58 20.20 -1.24
N TRP A 122 1.08 20.05 -0.01
CA TRP A 122 0.77 18.76 0.59
C TRP A 122 -0.12 17.87 -0.30
N ASN A 123 -1.08 18.48 -0.98
CA ASN A 123 -2.03 17.78 -1.85
C ASN A 123 -1.44 17.35 -3.22
N ASN A 124 -0.21 17.76 -3.55
CA ASN A 124 0.43 17.41 -4.82
C ASN A 124 1.21 16.08 -4.76
N ILE A 125 1.23 15.41 -3.60
CA ILE A 125 1.67 14.02 -3.50
C ILE A 125 0.47 13.12 -3.78
N ASN A 126 0.65 12.18 -4.71
CA ASN A 126 -0.31 11.13 -4.95
C ASN A 126 -0.18 10.01 -3.89
N PHE A 127 -0.65 10.28 -2.68
CA PHE A 127 -0.61 9.30 -1.56
C PHE A 127 -1.39 8.03 -1.90
N GLY A 128 -2.54 8.18 -2.55
CA GLY A 128 -3.39 7.05 -2.92
C GLY A 128 -2.66 6.05 -3.81
N LEU A 129 -1.97 6.55 -4.83
CA LEU A 129 -1.16 5.71 -5.73
C LEU A 129 0.01 5.03 -4.99
N THR A 130 0.74 5.77 -4.14
CA THR A 130 1.87 5.21 -3.39
C THR A 130 1.43 4.09 -2.44
N ILE A 131 0.38 4.32 -1.66
CA ILE A 131 -0.16 3.34 -0.71
C ILE A 131 -0.78 2.16 -1.46
N GLY A 132 -1.57 2.44 -2.51
CA GLY A 132 -2.25 1.43 -3.31
C GLY A 132 -1.27 0.47 -4.01
N LEU A 133 -0.25 0.99 -4.69
CA LEU A 133 0.77 0.15 -5.32
C LEU A 133 1.54 -0.68 -4.29
N SER A 134 1.88 -0.10 -3.15
CA SER A 134 2.54 -0.82 -2.06
C SER A 134 1.68 -1.96 -1.53
N ALA A 135 0.36 -1.73 -1.38
CA ALA A 135 -0.59 -2.76 -0.98
C ALA A 135 -0.67 -3.88 -2.01
N ILE A 136 -0.71 -3.56 -3.31
CA ILE A 136 -0.70 -4.55 -4.40
C ILE A 136 0.56 -5.42 -4.32
N PHE A 137 1.75 -4.80 -4.23
CA PHE A 137 3.00 -5.55 -4.15
C PHE A 137 3.05 -6.46 -2.91
N SER A 138 2.53 -6.00 -1.77
CA SER A 138 2.51 -6.79 -0.54
C SER A 138 1.72 -8.10 -0.65
N VAL A 139 0.70 -8.16 -1.52
CA VAL A 139 -0.17 -9.32 -1.67
C VAL A 139 0.16 -10.22 -2.84
N VAL A 140 1.12 -9.86 -3.69
CA VAL A 140 1.58 -10.70 -4.82
C VAL A 140 1.88 -12.15 -4.39
N PRO A 141 2.60 -12.42 -3.28
CA PRO A 141 2.83 -13.80 -2.85
C PRO A 141 1.53 -14.56 -2.54
N ASN A 142 0.53 -13.88 -1.96
CA ASN A 142 -0.76 -14.48 -1.63
C ASN A 142 -1.60 -14.74 -2.88
N ILE A 143 -1.54 -13.86 -3.88
CA ILE A 143 -2.18 -14.06 -5.19
C ILE A 143 -1.62 -15.32 -5.85
N ILE A 144 -0.30 -15.48 -5.86
CA ILE A 144 0.36 -16.68 -6.43
C ILE A 144 -0.12 -17.96 -5.73
N VAL A 145 -0.21 -17.94 -4.40
CA VAL A 145 -0.72 -19.08 -3.61
C VAL A 145 -2.18 -19.40 -3.98
N LEU A 146 -3.04 -18.38 -4.14
CA LEU A 146 -4.43 -18.57 -4.52
C LEU A 146 -4.57 -19.18 -5.93
N ILE A 147 -3.83 -18.68 -6.91
CA ILE A 147 -3.84 -19.21 -8.28
C ILE A 147 -3.44 -20.68 -8.28
N ASN A 148 -2.39 -21.05 -7.54
CA ASN A 148 -1.94 -22.44 -7.44
C ASN A 148 -2.99 -23.35 -6.79
N LYS A 149 -3.69 -22.88 -5.76
CA LYS A 149 -4.80 -23.63 -5.13
C LYS A 149 -5.98 -23.85 -6.08
N ILE A 150 -6.35 -22.83 -6.85
CA ILE A 150 -7.43 -22.93 -7.83
C ILE A 150 -7.07 -23.95 -8.91
N LYS A 151 -5.85 -23.87 -9.47
CA LYS A 151 -5.38 -24.82 -10.48
C LYS A 151 -5.41 -26.26 -9.99
N ALA A 152 -4.94 -26.52 -8.77
CA ALA A 152 -4.98 -27.85 -8.17
C ALA A 152 -6.43 -28.36 -7.97
N SER A 153 -7.36 -27.49 -7.57
CA SER A 153 -8.76 -27.89 -7.36
C SER A 153 -9.49 -28.28 -8.65
N VAL A 154 -9.17 -27.61 -9.77
CA VAL A 154 -9.76 -27.92 -11.09
C VAL A 154 -9.27 -29.27 -11.63
N GLN A 155 -8.01 -29.60 -11.39
CA GLN A 155 -7.40 -30.84 -11.88
C GLN A 155 -7.85 -32.08 -11.11
N HIS A 156 -8.32 -31.94 -9.86
CA HIS A 156 -8.93 -33.03 -9.08
C HIS A 156 -10.44 -33.20 -9.34
N SER A 157 -11.08 -32.30 -10.08
CA SER A 157 -12.51 -32.39 -10.44
C SER A 157 -12.78 -32.96 -11.84
N ILE A 158 -11.73 -33.39 -12.55
CA ILE A 158 -11.78 -34.09 -13.85
C ILE A 158 -11.37 -35.54 -13.59
#